data_AF-A0A9X3BTR2-F1
#
_entry.id   AF-A0A9X3BTR2-F1
#
_cell.length_a   1.000
_cell.length_b   1.000
_cell.length_c   1.000
_cell.angle_alpha   90.00
_cell.angle_beta   90.00
_cell.angle_gamma   90.00
#
_symmetry.space_group_name_H-M   'P 1'
#
loop_
_entity.id
_entity.type
_entity.pdbx_description
1 polymer ?
#
loop_
_entity_poly.entity_id
_entity_poly.type
_entity_poly.pdbx_seq_one_letter_code
_entity_poly.pdbx_strand_id
1 'polypeptide(L)'
;CISPVPVRSAAVSAAARHYPVRQAMVQDATAVRATVPSRLRLFVSGSDAVDVKRAVLDPVVKIARWAALSAGSDALSTPERLAAGEAAGVLDADDAATLRDCHLWMMRFRWRTHVSAFVAGRAAGDVVALGELSPQDRAALRSVAREVSGVMRKLAYLSSISAFAQQ
;
A
#
# COMPACT_ATOMS: atom_id res chain seq x y z
N CYS A 1 6.12 31.64 8.67
CA CYS A 1 5.27 30.48 8.30
C CYS A 1 5.46 30.18 6.82
N ILE A 2 6.26 29.17 6.48
CA ILE A 2 6.38 28.72 5.09
C ILE A 2 5.09 27.95 4.81
N SER A 3 4.22 28.46 3.94
CA SER A 3 3.06 27.70 3.48
C SER A 3 3.55 26.34 2.96
N PRO A 4 2.92 25.20 3.26
CA PRO A 4 3.40 23.88 2.83
C PRO A 4 3.05 23.55 1.35
N VAL A 5 2.27 24.41 0.69
CA VAL A 5 1.88 24.31 -0.72
C VAL A 5 3.06 24.40 -1.72
N PRO A 6 4.03 25.33 -1.59
CA PRO A 6 5.14 25.49 -2.53
C PRO A 6 6.08 24.29 -2.55
N VAL A 7 6.25 23.59 -1.42
CA VAL A 7 7.17 22.45 -1.33
C VAL A 7 6.62 21.23 -2.07
N ARG A 8 5.31 20.98 -1.98
CA ARG A 8 4.66 19.85 -2.67
C ARG A 8 4.61 20.07 -4.18
N SER A 9 4.17 21.24 -4.62
CA SER A 9 4.13 21.57 -6.05
C SER A 9 5.54 21.56 -6.67
N ALA A 10 6.55 22.04 -5.94
CA ALA A 10 7.95 21.95 -6.36
C ALA A 10 8.44 20.49 -6.43
N ALA A 11 8.11 19.64 -5.45
CA ALA A 11 8.47 18.22 -5.47
C ALA A 11 7.82 17.48 -6.65
N VAL A 12 6.55 17.75 -6.95
CA VAL A 12 5.84 17.21 -8.11
C VAL A 12 6.52 17.64 -9.42
N SER A 13 6.80 18.94 -9.55
CA SER A 13 7.49 19.48 -10.73
C SER A 13 8.91 18.92 -10.90
N ALA A 14 9.64 18.71 -9.80
CA ALA A 14 10.96 18.08 -9.83
C ALA A 14 10.87 16.60 -10.24
N ALA A 15 9.92 15.85 -9.69
CA ALA A 15 9.72 14.45 -10.05
C ALA A 15 9.29 14.26 -11.50
N ALA A 16 8.52 15.20 -12.07
CA ALA A 16 8.18 15.21 -13.49
C ALA A 16 9.44 15.29 -14.38
N ARG A 17 10.41 16.13 -14.01
CA ARG A 17 11.67 16.31 -14.73
C ARG A 17 12.68 15.18 -14.55
N HIS A 18 12.52 14.34 -13.51
CA HIS A 18 13.52 13.35 -13.12
C HIS A 18 12.90 11.95 -12.96
N TYR A 19 12.82 11.21 -14.07
CA TYR A 19 12.35 9.83 -14.10
C TYR A 19 13.01 8.89 -13.05
N PRO A 20 14.32 8.97 -12.77
CA PRO A 20 14.95 8.12 -11.75
C PRO A 20 14.31 8.22 -10.36
N VAL A 21 13.73 9.37 -10.01
CA VAL A 21 13.01 9.56 -8.74
C VAL A 21 11.75 8.69 -8.73
N ARG A 22 10.98 8.69 -9.82
CA ARG A 22 9.77 7.87 -9.97
C ARG A 22 10.11 6.38 -9.98
N GLN A 23 11.18 6.00 -10.67
CA GLN A 23 11.68 4.62 -10.72
C GLN A 23 12.11 4.12 -9.33
N ALA A 24 12.87 4.91 -8.57
CA ALA A 24 13.28 4.54 -7.22
C ALA A 24 12.08 4.38 -6.28
N MET A 25 11.04 5.21 -6.42
CA MET A 25 9.83 5.11 -5.60
C MET A 25 9.02 3.84 -5.88
N VAL A 26 8.86 3.44 -7.15
CA VAL A 26 8.16 2.17 -7.46
C VAL A 26 8.99 0.96 -7.03
N GLN A 27 10.32 1.04 -7.11
CA GLN A 27 11.20 0.01 -6.57
C GLN A 27 11.05 -0.12 -5.04
N ASP A 28 11.04 0.99 -4.30
CA ASP A 28 10.77 0.97 -2.84
C ASP A 28 9.36 0.45 -2.50
N ALA A 29 8.36 0.82 -3.32
CA ALA A 29 6.98 0.35 -3.16
C ALA A 29 6.85 -1.16 -3.38
N THR A 30 7.74 -1.76 -4.16
CA THR A 30 7.69 -3.19 -4.55
C THR A 30 8.77 -4.06 -3.90
N ALA A 31 9.74 -3.47 -3.20
CA ALA A 31 10.89 -4.17 -2.62
C ALA A 31 10.54 -5.25 -1.59
N VAL A 32 9.54 -5.01 -0.74
CA VAL A 32 9.13 -5.95 0.32
C VAL A 32 7.74 -6.46 0.03
N ARG A 33 7.64 -7.73 -0.39
CA ARG A 33 6.39 -8.37 -0.80
C ARG A 33 5.32 -8.29 0.30
N ALA A 34 4.12 -7.87 -0.09
CA ALA A 34 2.95 -7.96 0.78
C ALA A 34 2.59 -9.42 1.04
N THR A 35 2.76 -9.89 2.27
CA THR A 35 2.54 -11.30 2.63
C THR A 35 1.97 -11.44 4.02
N VAL A 36 0.96 -12.30 4.14
CA VAL A 36 0.38 -12.69 5.43
C VAL A 36 0.48 -14.22 5.50
N PRO A 37 1.28 -14.78 6.43
CA PRO A 37 1.52 -16.21 6.51
C PRO A 37 0.23 -17.02 6.70
N SER A 38 0.25 -18.26 6.20
CA SER A 38 -0.79 -19.23 6.51
C SER A 38 -0.59 -19.76 7.93
N ARG A 39 -1.65 -20.33 8.53
CA ARG A 39 -1.55 -21.01 9.83
C ARG A 39 -0.50 -22.14 9.83
N LEU A 40 -0.23 -22.74 8.68
CA LEU A 40 0.78 -23.80 8.56
C LEU A 40 2.22 -23.28 8.75
N ARG A 41 2.50 -22.01 8.37
CA ARG A 41 3.81 -21.39 8.63
C ARG A 41 4.08 -21.14 10.11
N LEU A 42 3.06 -21.14 10.96
CA LEU A 42 3.20 -20.91 12.41
C LEU A 42 3.95 -22.05 13.09
N PHE A 43 3.68 -23.28 12.64
CA PHE A 43 4.37 -24.47 13.10
C PHE A 43 5.86 -24.49 12.72
N VAL A 44 6.27 -23.67 11.73
CA VAL A 44 7.65 -23.60 11.24
C VAL A 44 8.39 -22.37 11.80
N SER A 45 7.70 -21.24 11.94
CA SER A 45 8.32 -19.95 12.29
C SER A 45 8.17 -19.52 13.75
N GLY A 46 7.34 -20.21 14.55
CA GLY A 46 7.20 -19.97 15.98
C GLY A 46 6.49 -18.67 16.40
N SER A 47 6.17 -17.79 15.45
CA SER A 47 5.41 -16.55 15.69
C SER A 47 4.19 -16.46 14.79
N ASP A 48 3.02 -16.23 15.41
CA ASP A 48 1.73 -15.98 14.76
C ASP A 48 1.38 -14.50 14.67
N ALA A 49 2.34 -13.63 15.01
CA ALA A 49 2.15 -12.19 14.96
C ALA A 49 2.57 -11.63 13.60
N VAL A 50 1.72 -10.78 13.02
CA VAL A 50 1.98 -10.08 11.76
C VAL A 50 1.74 -8.59 11.97
N ASP A 51 2.71 -7.76 11.60
CA ASP A 51 2.49 -6.32 11.43
C ASP A 51 1.70 -6.09 10.14
N VAL A 52 0.38 -5.96 10.27
CA VAL A 52 -0.53 -5.89 9.11
C VAL A 52 -0.39 -4.57 8.35
N LYS A 53 0.10 -3.52 9.01
CA LYS A 53 0.37 -2.24 8.36
C LYS A 53 1.56 -2.39 7.43
N ARG A 54 2.69 -2.88 7.94
CA ARG A 54 3.89 -3.11 7.13
C ARG A 54 3.68 -4.16 6.05
N ALA A 55 2.92 -5.21 6.36
CA ALA A 55 2.71 -6.33 5.45
C ALA A 55 1.74 -6.02 4.31
N VAL A 56 0.83 -5.04 4.45
CA VAL A 56 -0.23 -4.82 3.44
C VAL A 56 -0.50 -3.34 3.18
N LEU A 57 -0.75 -2.55 4.24
CA LEU A 57 -1.17 -1.15 4.06
C LEU A 57 -0.06 -0.25 3.53
N ASP A 58 1.16 -0.41 4.04
CA ASP A 58 2.32 0.41 3.63
C ASP A 58 2.62 0.26 2.12
N PRO A 59 2.67 -0.96 1.53
CA PRO A 59 2.77 -1.12 0.07
C PRO A 59 1.70 -0.34 -0.70
N VAL A 60 0.43 -0.41 -0.29
CA VAL A 60 -0.66 0.33 -0.96
C VAL A 60 -0.42 1.84 -0.91
N VAL A 61 -0.03 2.37 0.26
CA VAL A 61 0.27 3.81 0.43
C VAL A 61 1.48 4.22 -0.41
N LYS A 62 2.53 3.41 -0.47
CA LYS A 62 3.73 3.68 -1.27
C LYS A 62 3.40 3.69 -2.77
N ILE A 63 2.63 2.71 -3.26
CA ILE A 63 2.17 2.68 -4.65
C ILE A 63 1.32 3.92 -4.97
N ALA A 64 0.36 4.28 -4.11
CA ALA A 64 -0.47 5.46 -4.32
C ALA A 64 0.37 6.76 -4.41
N ARG A 65 1.37 6.92 -3.52
CA ARG A 65 2.28 8.08 -3.57
C ARG A 65 3.08 8.13 -4.86
N TRP A 66 3.61 6.99 -5.30
CA TRP A 66 4.30 6.89 -6.60
C TRP A 66 3.36 7.25 -7.76
N ALA A 67 2.14 6.71 -7.76
CA ALA A 67 1.17 6.92 -8.83
C ALA A 67 0.76 8.38 -8.96
N ALA A 68 0.41 9.03 -7.84
CA ALA A 68 0.08 10.45 -7.81
C ALA A 68 1.24 11.35 -8.23
N LEU A 69 2.45 11.07 -7.75
CA LEU A 69 3.63 11.84 -8.12
C LEU A 69 3.93 11.71 -9.62
N SER A 70 3.77 10.51 -10.18
CA SER A 70 3.95 10.24 -11.60
C SER A 70 2.86 10.89 -12.46
N ALA A 71 1.66 11.04 -11.91
CA ALA A 71 0.54 11.76 -12.52
C ALA A 71 0.65 13.30 -12.41
N GLY A 72 1.71 13.83 -11.78
CA GLY A 72 1.83 15.27 -11.56
C GLY A 72 0.86 15.82 -10.50
N SER A 73 0.34 14.98 -9.61
CA SER A 73 -0.66 15.35 -8.60
C SER A 73 -0.03 15.59 -7.22
N ASP A 74 -0.55 16.59 -6.50
CA ASP A 74 -0.21 16.89 -5.11
C ASP A 74 -1.21 16.32 -4.08
N ALA A 75 -2.05 15.37 -4.51
CA ALA A 75 -3.05 14.69 -3.69
C ALA A 75 -2.49 14.14 -2.37
N LEU A 76 -3.31 14.23 -1.32
CA LEU A 76 -2.87 13.95 0.06
C LEU A 76 -3.40 12.63 0.59
N SER A 77 -4.66 12.30 0.32
CA SER A 77 -5.23 11.04 0.78
C SER A 77 -4.84 9.89 -0.16
N THR A 78 -4.76 8.66 0.37
CA THR A 78 -4.48 7.48 -0.45
C THR A 78 -5.53 7.28 -1.56
N PRO A 79 -6.85 7.43 -1.31
CA PRO A 79 -7.86 7.32 -2.36
C PRO A 79 -7.69 8.36 -3.48
N GLU A 80 -7.47 9.64 -3.15
CA GLU A 80 -7.25 10.70 -4.15
C GLU A 80 -5.99 10.42 -4.98
N ARG A 81 -4.93 9.94 -4.34
CA ARG A 81 -3.68 9.59 -5.03
C ARG A 81 -3.87 8.45 -6.03
N LEU A 82 -4.62 7.41 -5.67
CA LEU A 82 -4.94 6.32 -6.58
C LEU A 82 -5.81 6.80 -7.75
N ALA A 83 -6.80 7.65 -7.47
CA ALA A 83 -7.65 8.25 -8.51
C ALA A 83 -6.84 9.13 -9.47
N ALA A 84 -5.89 9.92 -8.98
CA ALA A 84 -5.00 10.71 -9.82
C ALA A 84 -4.11 9.84 -10.72
N GLY A 85 -3.56 8.75 -10.16
CA GLY A 85 -2.76 7.77 -10.91
C GLY A 85 -3.55 7.08 -12.03
N GLU A 86 -4.80 6.71 -11.76
CA GLU A 86 -5.71 6.14 -12.75
C GLU A 86 -6.08 7.14 -13.84
N ALA A 87 -6.48 8.36 -13.46
CA ALA A 87 -6.88 9.40 -14.40
C ALA A 87 -5.76 9.81 -15.38
N ALA A 88 -4.49 9.72 -14.94
CA ALA A 88 -3.32 9.98 -15.77
C ALA A 88 -2.79 8.73 -16.50
N GLY A 89 -3.41 7.57 -16.34
CA GLY A 89 -2.98 6.31 -16.97
C GLY A 89 -1.69 5.71 -16.40
N VAL A 90 -1.22 6.17 -15.24
CA VAL A 90 -0.05 5.61 -14.55
C VAL A 90 -0.37 4.24 -13.95
N LEU A 91 -1.59 4.09 -13.42
CA LEU A 91 -2.17 2.82 -13.02
C LEU A 91 -3.33 2.52 -13.98
N ASP A 92 -3.47 1.27 -14.42
CA ASP A 92 -4.73 0.87 -15.05
C ASP A 92 -5.88 0.83 -14.04
N ALA A 93 -7.10 0.92 -14.57
CA ALA A 93 -8.32 1.01 -13.77
C ALA A 93 -8.51 -0.19 -12.84
N ASP A 94 -8.16 -1.39 -13.28
CA ASP A 94 -8.31 -2.63 -12.49
C ASP A 94 -7.35 -2.64 -11.29
N ASP A 95 -6.08 -2.29 -11.50
CA ASP A 95 -5.09 -2.19 -10.41
C ASP A 95 -5.48 -1.05 -9.44
N ALA A 96 -5.93 0.10 -9.95
CA ALA A 96 -6.36 1.22 -9.12
C ALA A 96 -7.59 0.87 -8.26
N ALA A 97 -8.59 0.19 -8.84
CA ALA A 97 -9.76 -0.30 -8.11
C ALA A 97 -9.38 -1.32 -7.04
N THR A 98 -8.55 -2.31 -7.40
CA THR A 98 -8.04 -3.34 -6.48
C THR A 98 -7.35 -2.70 -5.27
N LEU A 99 -6.46 -1.72 -5.50
CA LEU A 99 -5.76 -1.03 -4.42
C LEU A 99 -6.68 -0.19 -3.54
N ARG A 100 -7.72 0.45 -4.10
CA ARG A 100 -8.73 1.18 -3.33
C ARG A 100 -9.52 0.26 -2.40
N ASP A 101 -9.96 -0.89 -2.91
CA ASP A 101 -10.71 -1.87 -2.13
C ASP A 101 -9.85 -2.47 -1.02
N CYS A 102 -8.59 -2.82 -1.35
CA CYS A 102 -7.60 -3.26 -0.38
C CYS A 102 -7.38 -2.20 0.72
N HIS A 103 -7.22 -0.92 0.35
CA HIS A 103 -7.04 0.17 1.29
C HIS A 103 -8.23 0.32 2.23
N LEU A 104 -9.44 0.35 1.68
CA LEU A 104 -10.68 0.50 2.43
C LEU A 104 -10.89 -0.68 3.40
N TRP A 105 -10.64 -1.91 2.92
CA TRP A 105 -10.73 -3.10 3.76
C TRP A 105 -9.73 -3.04 4.92
N MET A 106 -8.47 -2.67 4.65
CA MET A 106 -7.44 -2.53 5.68
C MET A 106 -7.79 -1.45 6.70
N MET A 107 -8.33 -0.30 6.28
CA MET A 107 -8.76 0.76 7.19
C MET A 107 -9.90 0.30 8.10
N ARG A 108 -10.90 -0.41 7.56
CA ARG A 108 -12.00 -1.01 8.34
C ARG A 108 -11.50 -2.08 9.31
N PHE A 109 -10.61 -2.96 8.85
CA PHE A 109 -10.00 -4.00 9.69
C PHE A 109 -9.24 -3.38 10.86
N ARG A 110 -8.33 -2.44 10.59
CA ARG A 110 -7.54 -1.76 11.63
C ARG A 110 -8.43 -1.01 12.61
N TRP A 111 -9.44 -0.28 12.13
CA TRP A 111 -10.39 0.41 13.01
C TRP A 111 -11.08 -0.56 13.98
N ARG A 112 -11.63 -1.68 13.47
CA ARG A 112 -12.27 -2.70 14.31
C ARG A 112 -11.31 -3.28 15.35
N THR A 113 -10.10 -3.64 14.94
CA THR A 113 -9.08 -4.20 15.85
C THR A 113 -8.67 -3.19 16.93
N HIS A 114 -8.49 -1.93 16.58
CA HIS A 114 -8.13 -0.86 17.52
C HIS A 114 -9.25 -0.59 18.52
N VAL A 115 -10.51 -0.52 18.06
CA VAL A 115 -11.67 -0.34 18.93
C VAL A 115 -11.81 -1.51 19.90
N SER A 116 -11.67 -2.76 19.43
CA SER A 116 -11.71 -3.94 20.30
C SER A 116 -10.59 -3.94 21.35
N ALA A 117 -9.38 -3.51 20.99
CA ALA A 117 -8.28 -3.38 21.94
C ALA A 117 -8.56 -2.29 22.98
N PHE A 118 -9.06 -1.14 22.55
CA PHE A 118 -9.42 -0.01 23.42
C PHE A 118 -10.50 -0.41 24.43
N VAL A 119 -11.59 -1.04 23.99
CA VAL A 119 -12.66 -1.52 24.87
C VAL A 119 -12.15 -2.54 25.89
N ALA A 120 -11.16 -3.35 25.52
CA ALA A 120 -10.53 -4.32 26.40
C ALA A 120 -9.37 -3.75 27.25
N GLY A 121 -9.17 -2.43 27.26
CA GLY A 121 -8.11 -1.76 28.04
C GLY A 121 -6.69 -2.08 27.57
N ARG A 122 -6.52 -2.59 26.34
CA ARG A 122 -5.20 -2.90 25.74
C ARG A 122 -4.73 -1.77 24.83
N ALA A 123 -3.41 -1.64 24.69
CA ALA A 123 -2.84 -0.75 23.69
C ALA A 123 -3.20 -1.23 22.28
N ALA A 124 -3.70 -0.32 21.45
CA ALA A 124 -3.98 -0.61 20.05
C ALA A 124 -2.69 -0.59 19.23
N GLY A 125 -2.53 -1.54 18.32
CA GLY A 125 -1.33 -1.68 17.51
C GLY A 125 -1.59 -2.39 16.19
N ASP A 126 -0.61 -2.28 15.29
CA ASP A 126 -0.65 -2.90 13.95
C ASP A 126 -0.15 -4.35 13.94
N VAL A 127 0.37 -4.83 15.06
CA VAL A 127 0.79 -6.23 15.24
C VAL A 127 -0.39 -7.06 15.70
N VAL A 128 -0.79 -8.03 14.88
CA VAL A 128 -1.95 -8.88 15.14
C VAL A 128 -1.52 -10.34 15.20
N ALA A 129 -1.92 -11.05 16.25
CA ALA A 129 -1.81 -12.49 16.32
C ALA A 129 -2.89 -13.12 15.42
N LEU A 130 -2.52 -13.82 14.34
CA LEU A 130 -3.52 -14.36 13.42
C LEU A 130 -4.40 -15.40 14.11
N GLY A 131 -3.90 -16.12 15.11
CA GLY A 131 -4.63 -17.08 15.92
C GLY A 131 -5.87 -16.50 16.59
N GLU A 132 -5.76 -15.25 17.05
CA GLU A 132 -6.83 -14.48 17.71
C GLU A 132 -7.87 -13.92 16.72
N LEU A 133 -7.55 -13.88 15.43
CA LEU A 133 -8.49 -13.47 14.39
C LEU A 133 -9.50 -14.57 14.08
N SER A 134 -10.71 -14.13 13.70
CA SER A 134 -11.72 -15.03 13.14
C SER A 134 -11.19 -15.73 11.87
N PRO A 135 -11.64 -16.96 11.56
CA PRO A 135 -11.28 -17.62 10.30
C PRO A 135 -11.56 -16.76 9.06
N GLN A 136 -12.67 -16.01 9.07
CA GLN A 136 -13.07 -15.12 7.99
C GLN A 136 -12.11 -13.93 7.85
N ASP A 137 -11.80 -13.21 8.94
CA ASP A 137 -10.89 -12.06 8.89
C ASP A 137 -9.49 -12.49 8.44
N ARG A 138 -9.00 -13.65 8.88
CA ARG A 138 -7.73 -14.21 8.37
C ARG A 138 -7.77 -14.50 6.88
N ALA A 139 -8.87 -15.10 6.39
CA ALA A 139 -9.00 -15.42 4.97
C ALA A 139 -9.02 -14.15 4.12
N ALA A 140 -9.79 -13.15 4.55
CA ALA A 140 -9.87 -11.84 3.91
C ALA A 140 -8.52 -11.10 3.94
N LEU A 141 -7.83 -11.04 5.10
CA LEU A 141 -6.50 -10.43 5.21
C LEU A 141 -5.50 -11.06 4.25
N ARG A 142 -5.53 -12.40 4.10
CA ARG A 142 -4.68 -13.11 3.13
C ARG A 142 -5.10 -12.83 1.68
N SER A 143 -6.38 -12.64 1.40
CA SER A 143 -6.86 -12.28 0.06
C SER A 143 -6.32 -10.91 -0.34
N VAL A 144 -6.52 -9.90 0.51
CA VAL A 144 -6.02 -8.54 0.33
C VAL A 144 -4.50 -8.54 0.15
N ALA A 145 -3.76 -9.26 0.99
CA ALA A 145 -2.31 -9.36 0.84
C ALA A 145 -1.89 -9.94 -0.53
N ARG A 146 -2.64 -10.91 -1.07
CA ARG A 146 -2.37 -11.51 -2.39
C ARG A 146 -2.68 -10.55 -3.54
N GLU A 147 -3.77 -9.81 -3.46
CA GLU A 147 -4.17 -8.79 -4.43
C GLU A 147 -3.10 -7.70 -4.52
N VAL A 148 -2.71 -7.12 -3.39
CA VAL A 148 -1.62 -6.13 -3.31
C VAL A 148 -0.32 -6.72 -3.87
N SER A 149 0.02 -7.96 -3.49
CA SER A 149 1.17 -8.68 -4.05
C SER A 149 1.12 -8.86 -5.57
N GLY A 150 -0.09 -9.01 -6.14
CA GLY A 150 -0.34 -9.12 -7.57
C GLY A 150 0.06 -7.84 -8.29
N VAL A 151 -0.50 -6.72 -7.85
CA VAL A 151 -0.19 -5.38 -8.38
C VAL A 151 1.31 -5.07 -8.24
N MET A 152 1.91 -5.36 -7.08
CA MET A 152 3.34 -5.16 -6.86
C MET A 152 4.21 -5.92 -7.87
N ARG A 153 3.86 -7.17 -8.22
CA ARG A 153 4.63 -7.94 -9.22
C ARG A 153 4.57 -7.29 -10.59
N LYS A 154 3.38 -6.83 -10.99
CA LYS A 154 3.18 -6.16 -12.28
C LYS A 154 3.99 -4.86 -12.35
N LEU A 155 3.91 -4.03 -11.31
CA LEU A 155 4.69 -2.78 -11.23
C LEU A 155 6.20 -3.03 -11.19
N ALA A 156 6.66 -4.04 -10.43
CA ALA A 156 8.08 -4.40 -10.39
C ALA A 156 8.59 -4.81 -11.79
N TYR A 157 7.81 -5.61 -12.51
CA TYR A 157 8.13 -6.01 -13.89
C TYR A 157 8.17 -4.80 -14.84
N LEU A 158 7.16 -3.93 -14.82
CA LEU A 158 7.13 -2.73 -15.66
C LEU A 158 8.30 -1.77 -15.36
N SER A 159 8.70 -1.66 -14.09
CA SER A 159 9.82 -0.83 -13.67
C SER A 159 11.19 -1.38 -14.11
N SER A 160 11.33 -2.70 -14.27
CA SER A 160 12.61 -3.31 -14.65
C SER A 160 12.88 -3.26 -16.15
N ILE A 161 11.82 -3.20 -16.97
CA ILE A 161 11.92 -3.15 -18.44
C ILE A 161 11.91 -1.71 -18.99
N SER A 162 12.07 -0.68 -18.15
CA SER A 162 12.04 0.75 -18.51
C SER A 162 10.74 1.23 -19.16
N ALA A 163 9.62 0.51 -19.00
CA ALA A 163 8.34 0.84 -19.66
C ALA A 163 7.81 2.23 -19.27
N PHE A 164 8.15 2.73 -18.07
CA PHE A 164 7.75 4.05 -17.61
C PHE A 164 8.66 5.20 -18.06
N ALA A 165 9.77 4.92 -18.76
CA ALA A 165 10.69 5.95 -19.23
C ALA A 165 10.17 6.70 -20.49
N GLN A 166 9.11 6.19 -21.13
CA GLN A 166 8.53 6.72 -22.37
C GLN A 166 7.20 7.48 -22.18
N GLN A 167 6.76 7.70 -20.93
CA GLN A 167 5.57 8.48 -20.56
C GLN A 167 5.95 9.69 -19.70
#